data_AF-A0A7G8GZU2-F1
#
_entry.id   AF-A0A7G8GZU2-F1
#
_cell.length_a   1.000
_cell.length_b   1.000
_cell.length_c   1.000
_cell.angle_alpha   90.00
_cell.angle_beta   90.00
_cell.angle_gamma   90.00
#
_symmetry.space_group_name_H-M   'P 1'
#
loop_
_entity.id
_entity.type
_entity.pdbx_description
1 polymer ?
#
loop_
_entity_poly.entity_id
_entity_poly.type
_entity_poly.pdbx_seq_one_letter_code
_entity_poly.pdbx_strand_id
1 'polypeptide(L)'
;MSVSVIDDFVQMVIYDHSVATGLKSCKTDQDIVDFAASCDYIFSITAWLQYVATDSAGLSESELLAINAIESDHWSWAFRKVAPWRAMLMDGA
;
A
#
# COMPACT_ATOMS: atom_id res chain seq x y z
N MET A 1 -3.11 21.78 5.87
CA MET A 1 -3.44 20.38 5.54
C MET A 1 -2.66 19.52 6.52
N SER A 2 -3.29 18.91 7.52
CA SER A 2 -2.61 17.90 8.34
C SER A 2 -2.49 16.66 7.47
N VAL A 3 -1.34 16.51 6.82
CA VAL A 3 -1.02 15.30 6.04
C VAL A 3 -0.96 14.17 7.06
N SER A 4 -1.73 13.11 6.85
CA SER A 4 -1.71 11.98 7.78
C SER A 4 -0.34 11.31 7.69
N VAL A 5 0.17 10.73 8.79
CA VAL A 5 1.45 9.98 8.77
C VAL A 5 1.41 8.85 7.72
N ILE A 6 0.22 8.32 7.44
CA ILE A 6 -0.01 7.33 6.38
C ILE A 6 0.20 7.96 5.00
N ASP A 7 -0.32 9.16 4.74
CA ASP A 7 -0.09 9.86 3.47
C ASP A 7 1.40 10.16 3.25
N ASP A 8 2.12 10.60 4.28
CA ASP A 8 3.57 10.85 4.17
C ASP A 8 4.33 9.56 3.83
N PHE A 9 3.99 8.45 4.47
CA PHE A 9 4.56 7.14 4.16
C PHE A 9 4.22 6.68 2.73
N VAL A 10 2.97 6.84 2.30
CA VAL A 10 2.52 6.51 0.95
C VAL A 10 3.29 7.30 -0.10
N GLN A 11 3.50 8.61 0.13
CA GLN A 11 4.33 9.43 -0.74
C GLN A 11 5.79 9.00 -0.69
N MET A 12 6.33 8.68 0.48
CA MET A 12 7.72 8.25 0.63
C MET A 12 8.02 6.98 -0.18
N VAL A 13 7.11 6.00 -0.20
CA VAL A 13 7.22 4.80 -1.05
C VAL A 13 7.34 5.15 -2.54
N ILE A 14 6.64 6.20 -3.00
CA ILE A 14 6.68 6.64 -4.41
C ILE A 14 8.01 7.32 -4.72
N TYR A 15 8.52 8.15 -3.80
CA TYR A 15 9.72 8.94 -4.01
C TYR A 15 11.02 8.16 -3.80
N ASP A 16 11.06 7.19 -2.87
CA ASP A 16 12.25 6.41 -2.55
C ASP A 16 12.12 4.95 -3.01
N HIS A 17 12.89 4.61 -4.05
CA HIS A 17 12.96 3.27 -4.62
C HIS A 17 13.46 2.21 -3.61
N SER A 18 14.24 2.60 -2.61
CA SER A 18 14.70 1.70 -1.55
C SER A 18 13.52 1.28 -0.67
N VAL A 19 12.66 2.23 -0.32
CA VAL A 19 11.43 1.97 0.44
C VAL A 19 10.45 1.15 -0.39
N ALA A 20 10.25 1.48 -1.67
CA ALA A 20 9.45 0.67 -2.59
C ALA A 20 9.97 -0.77 -2.71
N THR A 21 11.29 -0.96 -2.73
CA THR A 21 11.88 -2.30 -2.78
C THR A 21 11.63 -3.07 -1.48
N GLY A 22 11.71 -2.41 -0.32
CA GLY A 22 11.33 -2.98 0.97
C GLY A 22 9.86 -3.40 1.01
N LEU A 23 8.96 -2.63 0.39
CA LEU A 23 7.54 -2.96 0.33
C LEU A 23 7.26 -4.29 -0.40
N LYS A 24 8.10 -4.70 -1.36
CA LYS A 24 7.93 -5.97 -2.09
C LYS A 24 8.06 -7.22 -1.22
N SER A 25 8.70 -7.11 -0.05
CA SER A 25 8.83 -8.25 0.89
C SER A 25 7.63 -8.39 1.82
N CYS A 26 6.73 -7.40 1.86
CA CYS A 26 5.53 -7.42 2.70
C CYS A 26 4.50 -8.37 2.12
N LYS A 27 3.99 -9.28 2.97
CA LYS A 27 2.97 -10.28 2.60
C LYS A 27 1.65 -10.07 3.33
N THR A 28 1.64 -9.25 4.37
CA THR A 28 0.45 -8.92 5.15
C THR A 28 0.35 -7.42 5.37
N ASP A 29 -0.85 -6.93 5.68
CA ASP A 29 -1.05 -5.53 6.03
C ASP A 29 -0.27 -5.16 7.31
N GLN A 30 -0.05 -6.15 8.20
CA GLN A 30 0.79 -5.97 9.38
C GLN A 30 2.27 -5.77 8.99
N ASP A 31 2.78 -6.50 7.99
CA ASP A 31 4.16 -6.31 7.52
C ASP A 31 4.35 -4.88 6.97
N ILE A 32 3.34 -4.31 6.31
CA ILE A 32 3.38 -2.92 5.81
C ILE A 32 3.47 -1.94 6.99
N VAL A 33 2.68 -2.15 8.04
CA VAL A 33 2.70 -1.31 9.24
C VAL A 33 4.03 -1.41 9.98
N ASP A 34 4.55 -2.62 10.14
CA ASP A 34 5.84 -2.86 10.80
C ASP A 34 7.01 -2.26 9.98
N PHE A 35 6.93 -2.37 8.65
CA PHE A 35 7.89 -1.74 7.75
C PHE A 35 7.82 -0.22 7.81
N ALA A 36 6.64 0.37 7.81
CA ALA A 36 6.46 1.81 7.97
C ALA A 36 7.06 2.31 9.29
N ALA A 37 6.84 1.57 10.38
CA ALA A 37 7.44 1.88 11.68
C ALA A 37 8.98 1.82 11.65
N SER A 38 9.57 0.90 10.87
CA SER A 38 11.02 0.85 10.64
C SER A 38 11.58 2.04 9.86
N CYS A 39 10.71 2.76 9.14
CA CYS A 39 11.01 3.99 8.42
C CYS A 39 10.60 5.27 9.20
N ASP A 40 10.37 5.17 10.51
CA ASP A 40 9.90 6.26 11.39
C ASP A 40 8.46 6.76 11.12
N TYR A 41 7.64 6.00 10.39
CA TYR A 41 6.22 6.29 10.18
C TYR A 41 5.34 5.40 11.06
N ILE A 42 4.86 5.95 12.18
CA ILE A 42 4.11 5.18 13.18
C ILE A 42 2.61 5.38 13.03
N PHE A 43 1.90 4.31 12.67
CA PHE A 43 0.43 4.25 12.66
C PHE A 43 -0.05 2.84 13.03
N SER A 44 -1.31 2.70 13.42
CA SER A 44 -1.88 1.39 13.79
C SER A 44 -2.35 0.62 12.56
N ILE A 45 -2.39 -0.72 12.68
CA ILE A 45 -3.00 -1.59 11.67
C ILE A 45 -4.45 -1.20 11.38
N THR A 46 -5.22 -0.78 12.39
CA THR A 46 -6.60 -0.32 12.20
C THR A 46 -6.66 0.94 11.34
N ALA A 47 -5.76 1.91 11.56
CA ALA A 47 -5.69 3.13 10.75
C ALA A 47 -5.30 2.82 9.30
N TRP A 48 -4.34 1.90 9.10
CA TRP A 48 -3.97 1.42 7.78
C TRP A 48 -5.14 0.76 7.03
N LEU A 49 -5.84 -0.18 7.67
CA LEU A 49 -6.99 -0.87 7.07
C LEU A 49 -8.13 0.10 6.74
N GLN A 50 -8.36 1.12 7.58
CA GLN A 50 -9.34 2.17 7.30
C GLN A 50 -8.94 3.03 6.10
N TYR A 51 -7.65 3.35 5.97
CA TYR A 51 -7.11 4.09 4.82
C TYR A 51 -7.31 3.31 3.52
N VAL A 52 -6.92 2.03 3.51
CA VAL A 52 -7.11 1.12 2.37
C VAL A 52 -8.59 0.95 2.01
N ALA A 53 -9.47 0.79 3.00
CA ALA A 53 -10.90 0.67 2.76
C ALA A 53 -11.51 1.95 2.15
N THR A 54 -11.03 3.12 2.57
CA THR A 54 -11.46 4.41 2.03
C THR A 54 -11.04 4.57 0.57
N ASP A 55 -9.81 4.18 0.23
CA ASP A 55 -9.31 4.15 -1.15
C ASP A 55 -10.09 3.16 -2.03
N SER A 56 -10.36 1.97 -1.47
CA SER A 56 -11.09 0.89 -2.15
C SER A 56 -12.54 1.25 -2.47
N ALA A 57 -13.17 2.14 -1.69
CA ALA A 57 -14.54 2.62 -1.94
C ALA A 57 -14.67 3.40 -3.26
N GLY A 58 -13.56 3.91 -3.81
CA GLY A 58 -13.52 4.58 -5.10
C GLY A 58 -13.41 3.64 -6.31
N LEU A 59 -13.30 2.33 -6.08
CA LEU A 59 -13.05 1.34 -7.14
C LEU A 59 -14.32 0.65 -7.61
N SER A 60 -14.31 0.28 -8.89
CA SER A 60 -15.32 -0.63 -9.44
C SER A 60 -15.16 -2.04 -8.86
N GLU A 61 -16.25 -2.81 -8.88
CA GLU A 61 -16.24 -4.21 -8.47
C GLU A 61 -15.19 -5.04 -9.25
N SER A 62 -15.04 -4.78 -10.55
CA SER A 62 -14.03 -5.44 -11.38
C SER A 62 -12.60 -5.14 -10.94
N GLU A 63 -12.30 -3.91 -10.49
CA GLU A 63 -10.97 -3.56 -10.00
C GLU A 63 -10.68 -4.22 -8.64
N LEU A 64 -11.67 -4.25 -7.75
CA LEU A 64 -11.56 -4.94 -6.47
C LEU A 64 -11.33 -6.44 -6.64
N LEU A 65 -12.06 -7.08 -7.56
CA LEU A 65 -11.86 -8.49 -7.88
C LEU A 65 -10.46 -8.75 -8.45
N ALA A 66 -9.97 -7.88 -9.36
CA ALA A 66 -8.63 -8.00 -9.91
C ALA A 66 -7.54 -7.84 -8.86
N ILE A 67 -7.71 -6.93 -7.90
CA ILE A 67 -6.78 -6.72 -6.78
C ILE A 67 -6.80 -7.95 -5.85
N ASN A 68 -7.99 -8.43 -5.49
CA ASN A 68 -8.15 -9.56 -4.56
C ASN A 68 -7.74 -10.91 -5.17
N ALA A 69 -7.68 -11.02 -6.49
CA ALA A 69 -7.21 -12.22 -7.18
C ALA A 69 -5.68 -12.42 -7.08
N ILE A 70 -4.93 -11.38 -6.70
CA ILE A 70 -3.48 -11.46 -6.56
C ILE A 70 -3.14 -12.06 -5.20
N GLU A 71 -2.41 -13.17 -5.23
CA GLU A 71 -1.92 -13.83 -4.02
C GLU A 71 -0.98 -12.91 -3.24
N SER A 72 -1.03 -12.97 -1.91
CA SER A 72 -0.17 -12.17 -1.02
C SER A 72 1.32 -12.50 -1.13
N ASP A 73 1.66 -13.62 -1.74
CA ASP A 73 3.05 -13.98 -2.05
C ASP A 73 3.60 -13.30 -3.32
N HIS A 74 2.75 -12.60 -4.10
CA HIS A 74 3.18 -11.85 -5.26
C HIS A 74 3.74 -10.48 -4.84
N TRP A 75 4.92 -10.10 -5.35
CA TRP A 75 5.62 -8.85 -4.99
C TRP A 75 4.79 -7.58 -5.24
N SER A 76 3.83 -7.61 -6.18
CA SER A 76 2.96 -6.47 -6.49
C SER A 76 1.74 -6.36 -5.57
N TRP A 77 1.51 -7.35 -4.70
CA TRP A 77 0.35 -7.36 -3.78
C TRP A 77 0.29 -6.10 -2.91
N ALA A 78 1.40 -5.73 -2.28
CA ALA A 78 1.45 -4.55 -1.41
C ALA A 78 1.18 -3.26 -2.20
N PHE A 79 1.71 -3.16 -3.43
CA PHE A 79 1.49 -2.02 -4.32
C PHE A 79 0.03 -1.86 -4.75
N ARG A 80 -0.79 -2.91 -4.62
CA ARG A 80 -2.20 -2.86 -4.99
C ARG A 80 -3.12 -2.32 -3.90
N LYS A 81 -2.59 -2.04 -2.71
CA LYS A 81 -3.38 -1.62 -1.55
C LYS A 81 -4.00 -0.23 -1.67
N VAL A 82 -3.32 0.70 -2.34
CA VAL A 82 -3.73 2.10 -2.42
C VAL A 82 -3.52 2.64 -3.82
N ALA A 83 -4.36 3.57 -4.29
CA ALA A 83 -4.29 4.13 -5.64
C ALA A 83 -2.91 4.70 -6.01
N PRO A 84 -2.20 5.45 -5.13
CA PRO A 84 -0.90 6.01 -5.47
C PRO A 84 0.17 4.96 -5.79
N TRP A 85 0.14 3.82 -5.09
CA TRP A 85 1.07 2.72 -5.36
C TRP A 85 0.65 1.89 -6.57
N ARG A 86 -0.65 1.74 -6.81
CA ARG A 86 -1.17 1.10 -8.03
C ARG A 86 -0.73 1.81 -9.29
N ALA A 87 -0.68 3.15 -9.26
CA ALA A 87 -0.17 3.96 -10.36
C ALA A 87 1.33 3.73 -10.67
N MET A 88 2.09 3.12 -9.73
CA MET A 88 3.49 2.74 -9.96
C MET A 88 3.61 1.41 -10.72
N LEU A 89 2.56 0.59 -10.75
CA LEU A 89 2.55 -0.64 -11.54
C LEU A 89 2.36 -0.27 -13.01
N MET A 90 3.32 -0.64 -13.86
CA MET A 90 3.13 -0.52 -15.30
C MET A 90 2.02 -1.47 -15.76
N ASP A 91 1.25 -1.09 -16.79
CA ASP A 91 0.23 -1.94 -17.40
C ASP A 91 0.78 -3.35 -17.68
N GLY A 92 0.28 -4.35 -16.94
CA GLY A 92 0.64 -5.77 -17.10
C GLY A 92 1.40 -6.44 -15.95
N ALA A 93 1.61 -5.77 -14.80
CA ALA A 93 2.07 -6.40 -13.55
C ALA A 93 0.92 -7.02 -12.72
#